data_AF-A0A5C4P653-F1
#
_entry.id   AF-A0A5C4P653-F1
#
_cell.length_a   1.000
_cell.length_b   1.000
_cell.length_c   1.000
_cell.angle_alpha   90.00
_cell.angle_beta   90.00
_cell.angle_gamma   90.00
#
_symmetry.space_group_name_H-M   'P 1'
#
loop_
_entity.id
_entity.type
_entity.pdbx_description
1 polymer ?
#
loop_
_entity_poly.entity_id
_entity_poly.type
_entity_poly.pdbx_seq_one_letter_code
_entity_poly.pdbx_strand_id
1 'polypeptide(L)'
;VINIAAGETTGTVAVNTPANDVYNNGSTVSTTITGATGGNFENLVPSTTPAVTTITDSVDTTGLTLSASETITEGGSIVYTATLTNAAQTPVTV
;
A
#
# COMPACT_ATOMS: atom_id res chain seq x y z
N VAL A 1 -3.91 0.73 21.55
CA VAL A 1 -4.87 0.85 22.67
C VAL A 1 -5.71 2.09 22.44
N ILE A 2 -7.01 2.03 22.68
CA ILE A 2 -7.92 3.19 22.62
C ILE A 2 -8.34 3.52 24.05
N ASN A 3 -8.24 4.79 24.46
CA ASN A 3 -8.72 5.28 25.74
C ASN A 3 -9.95 6.17 25.53
N ILE A 4 -10.98 5.97 26.36
CA ILE A 4 -12.19 6.80 26.40
C ILE A 4 -12.21 7.44 27.79
N ALA A 5 -12.16 8.77 27.85
CA ALA A 5 -12.11 9.49 29.12
C ALA A 5 -13.44 9.41 29.89
N ALA A 6 -13.41 9.64 31.20
CA ALA A 6 -14.62 9.69 32.01
C ALA A 6 -15.55 10.82 31.55
N GLY A 7 -16.82 10.52 31.36
CA GLY A 7 -17.82 11.45 30.81
C GLY A 7 -17.87 11.50 29.28
N GLU A 8 -16.89 10.90 28.59
CA GLU A 8 -16.83 10.83 27.13
C GLU A 8 -17.37 9.52 26.59
N THR A 9 -17.72 9.52 25.30
CA THR A 9 -18.28 8.37 24.59
C THR A 9 -17.41 7.89 23.44
N THR A 10 -16.30 8.58 23.16
CA THR A 10 -15.43 8.27 22.01
C THR A 10 -13.95 8.27 22.39
N GLY A 11 -13.19 7.45 21.67
CA GLY A 11 -11.75 7.40 21.71
C GLY A 11 -11.26 6.93 20.34
N THR A 12 -10.08 7.38 19.93
CA THR A 12 -9.54 7.10 18.59
C THR A 12 -8.09 6.66 18.67
N VAL A 13 -7.63 5.98 17.64
CA VAL A 13 -6.22 5.67 17.39
C VAL A 13 -5.98 5.82 15.89
N ALA A 14 -4.87 6.45 15.53
CA ALA A 14 -4.44 6.55 14.13
C ALA A 14 -3.51 5.38 13.81
N VAL A 15 -3.68 4.82 12.60
CA VAL A 15 -2.78 3.81 12.03
C VAL A 15 -2.18 4.41 10.77
N ASN A 16 -0.86 4.53 10.72
CA ASN A 16 -0.17 5.04 9.55
C ASN A 16 -0.21 4.00 8.43
N THR A 17 -0.48 4.46 7.21
CA THR A 17 -0.39 3.64 5.99
C THR A 17 0.99 3.84 5.33
N PRO A 18 1.42 2.91 4.47
CA PRO A 18 2.58 3.13 3.60
C PRO A 18 2.45 4.44 2.79
N ALA A 19 3.59 5.02 2.41
CA ALA A 19 3.63 6.16 1.49
C ALA A 19 3.34 5.71 0.05
N ASN A 20 2.90 6.64 -0.80
CA ASN A 20 2.70 6.35 -2.22
C ASN A 20 4.01 5.94 -2.89
N ASP A 21 3.95 4.92 -3.74
CA ASP A 21 5.02 4.54 -4.65
C ASP A 21 4.43 4.03 -5.98
N VAL A 22 5.30 3.68 -6.93
CA VAL A 22 4.89 3.23 -8.28
C VAL A 22 4.40 1.78 -8.32
N TYR A 23 4.38 1.08 -7.19
CA TYR A 23 4.13 -0.34 -7.12
C TYR A 23 2.78 -0.64 -6.50
N ASN A 24 2.10 -1.65 -7.02
CA ASN A 24 0.84 -2.07 -6.45
C ASN A 24 1.03 -2.65 -5.05
N ASN A 25 0.70 -1.84 -4.05
CA ASN A 25 0.78 -2.18 -2.64
C ASN A 25 -0.58 -2.01 -1.92
N GLY A 26 -1.66 -1.96 -2.70
CA GLY A 26 -3.03 -1.94 -2.17
C GLY A 26 -3.26 -3.12 -1.22
N SER A 27 -3.90 -2.85 -0.08
CA SER A 27 -4.03 -3.84 0.99
C SER A 27 -5.28 -3.63 1.84
N THR A 28 -5.57 -4.61 2.69
CA THR A 28 -6.68 -4.52 3.64
C THR A 28 -6.14 -4.69 5.04
N VAL A 29 -6.53 -3.78 5.94
CA VAL A 29 -6.25 -3.88 7.38
C VAL A 29 -7.54 -4.22 8.12
N SER A 30 -7.43 -5.07 9.15
CA SER A 30 -8.56 -5.37 10.02
C SER A 30 -8.12 -5.46 11.47
N THR A 31 -9.02 -5.08 12.38
CA THR A 31 -8.81 -5.20 13.82
C THR A 31 -10.13 -5.51 14.51
N THR A 32 -10.08 -6.25 15.60
CA THR A 32 -11.26 -6.54 16.44
C THR A 32 -10.99 -6.16 17.88
N ILE A 33 -12.04 -6.02 18.68
CA ILE A 33 -11.92 -5.81 20.12
C ILE A 33 -11.53 -7.15 20.76
N THR A 34 -10.35 -7.20 21.38
CA THR A 34 -9.86 -8.38 22.11
C THR A 34 -10.24 -8.36 23.59
N GLY A 35 -10.57 -7.19 24.12
CA GLY A 35 -11.03 -7.01 25.50
C GLY A 35 -11.32 -5.54 25.80
N ALA A 36 -12.09 -5.31 26.87
CA ALA A 36 -12.36 -3.98 27.42
C ALA A 36 -12.30 -4.05 28.94
N THR A 37 -11.81 -3.00 29.58
CA THR A 37 -11.66 -2.91 31.05
C THR A 37 -12.04 -1.51 31.52
N GLY A 38 -12.58 -1.38 32.74
CA GLY A 38 -12.96 -0.08 33.33
C GLY A 38 -14.41 0.33 33.02
N GLY A 39 -14.68 1.64 33.03
CA GLY A 39 -16.00 2.22 32.72
C GLY A 39 -17.08 2.09 33.81
N ASN A 40 -16.89 1.20 34.79
CA ASN A 40 -17.82 0.96 35.91
C ASN A 40 -19.26 0.69 35.45
N PHE A 41 -19.42 -0.03 34.34
CA PHE A 41 -20.72 -0.44 33.82
C PHE A 41 -21.24 -1.68 34.54
N GLU A 42 -22.56 -1.79 34.73
CA GLU A 42 -23.17 -3.01 35.29
C GLU A 42 -23.01 -4.22 34.36
N ASN A 43 -22.99 -3.99 33.05
CA ASN A 43 -22.75 -5.01 32.03
C ASN A 43 -22.18 -4.37 30.75
N LEU A 44 -20.96 -4.76 30.37
CA LEU A 44 -20.33 -4.34 29.12
C LEU A 44 -20.05 -5.57 28.25
N VAL A 45 -20.64 -5.61 27.06
CA VAL A 45 -20.41 -6.66 26.07
C VAL A 45 -19.86 -6.03 24.79
N PRO A 46 -18.54 -6.10 24.55
CA PRO A 46 -17.96 -5.56 23.32
C PRO A 46 -18.38 -6.36 22.09
N SER A 47 -18.56 -5.67 20.96
CA SER A 47 -18.69 -6.33 19.66
C SER A 47 -17.33 -6.88 19.20
N THR A 48 -17.28 -8.17 18.87
CA THR A 48 -16.07 -8.83 18.34
C THR A 48 -16.06 -8.90 16.80
N THR A 49 -17.02 -8.25 16.14
CA THR A 49 -17.01 -8.13 14.68
C THR A 49 -15.82 -7.27 14.26
N PRO A 50 -14.91 -7.76 13.38
CA PRO A 50 -13.77 -6.98 12.94
C PRO A 50 -14.19 -5.69 12.23
N ALA A 51 -13.53 -4.58 12.58
CA ALA A 51 -13.49 -3.41 11.72
C ALA A 51 -12.49 -3.67 10.59
N VAL A 52 -12.91 -3.42 9.34
CA VAL A 52 -12.11 -3.67 8.14
C VAL A 52 -11.97 -2.36 7.37
N THR A 53 -10.77 -2.08 6.88
CA THR A 53 -10.49 -0.90 6.05
C THR A 53 -9.65 -1.31 4.87
N THR A 54 -10.12 -0.95 3.67
CA THR A 54 -9.38 -1.16 2.41
C THR A 54 -8.53 0.07 2.12
N ILE A 55 -7.25 -0.16 1.85
CA ILE A 55 -6.29 0.83 1.40
C ILE A 55 -6.18 0.67 -0.11
N THR A 56 -6.71 1.65 -0.84
CA THR A 56 -6.61 1.70 -2.29
C THR A 56 -5.29 2.35 -2.68
N ASP A 57 -4.55 1.67 -3.55
CA ASP A 57 -3.31 2.17 -4.12
C ASP A 57 -3.57 3.30 -5.14
N SER A 58 -2.59 4.17 -5.35
CA SER A 58 -2.66 5.16 -6.42
C SER A 58 -2.33 4.52 -7.77
N VAL A 59 -2.83 5.11 -8.85
CA VAL A 59 -2.46 4.67 -10.19
C VAL A 59 -1.23 5.44 -10.64
N ASP A 60 -0.09 4.75 -10.67
CA ASP A 60 1.17 5.26 -11.21
C ASP A 60 1.54 4.54 -12.52
N THR A 61 1.98 5.31 -13.53
CA THR A 61 2.27 4.78 -14.86
C THR A 61 3.76 4.56 -15.07
N THR A 62 4.14 3.36 -15.51
CA THR A 62 5.50 3.06 -15.96
C THR A 62 5.54 3.05 -17.49
N GLY A 63 6.34 3.94 -18.09
CA GLY A 63 6.56 3.98 -19.54
C GLY A 63 7.73 3.09 -19.96
N LEU A 64 7.66 2.56 -21.18
CA LEU A 64 8.76 1.85 -21.85
C LEU A 64 9.15 2.60 -23.12
N THR A 65 10.43 2.85 -23.29
CA THR A 65 11.00 3.44 -24.51
C THR A 65 12.02 2.48 -25.12
N LEU A 66 12.07 2.43 -26.46
CA LEU A 66 13.03 1.61 -27.20
C LEU A 66 13.91 2.54 -28.05
N SER A 67 15.22 2.41 -27.91
CA SER A 67 16.19 3.06 -28.78
C SER A 67 17.06 2.01 -29.48
N ALA A 68 17.66 2.41 -30.60
CA ALA A 68 18.60 1.58 -31.35
C ALA A 68 19.88 2.38 -31.63
N SER A 69 20.96 1.67 -31.96
CA SER A 69 22.19 2.31 -32.47
C SER A 69 21.87 3.19 -33.70
N GLU A 70 22.26 4.47 -33.66
CA GLU A 70 21.86 5.46 -34.69
C GLU A 70 22.48 5.20 -36.07
N THR A 71 23.73 4.75 -36.09
CA THR A 71 24.44 4.39 -37.32
C THR A 71 25.31 3.17 -37.07
N ILE A 72 25.42 2.31 -38.08
CA ILE A 72 26.30 1.14 -38.07
C ILE A 72 27.03 1.02 -39.41
N THR A 73 28.21 0.41 -39.37
CA THR A 73 28.90 -0.03 -40.59
C THR A 73 28.44 -1.44 -40.95
N GLU A 74 28.47 -1.77 -42.24
CA GLU A 74 28.21 -3.14 -42.71
C GLU A 74 29.13 -4.14 -42.00
N GLY A 75 28.56 -5.26 -41.52
CA GLY A 75 29.24 -6.24 -40.67
C GLY A 75 29.25 -5.90 -39.16
N GLY A 76 28.72 -4.74 -38.75
CA GLY A 76 28.53 -4.36 -37.35
C GLY A 76 27.27 -4.97 -36.70
N SER A 77 27.09 -4.73 -35.40
CA SER A 77 25.92 -5.15 -34.63
C SER A 77 25.06 -3.93 -34.24
N ILE A 78 23.73 -4.07 -34.33
CA ILE A 78 22.77 -3.08 -33.84
C ILE A 78 22.37 -3.47 -32.42
N VAL A 79 22.46 -2.52 -31.50
CA VAL A 79 22.00 -2.70 -30.11
C VAL A 79 20.66 -2.01 -29.95
N TYR A 80 19.65 -2.76 -29.52
CA TYR A 80 18.38 -2.22 -29.06
C TYR A 80 18.40 -2.09 -27.54
N THR A 81 18.02 -0.92 -27.03
CA THR A 81 17.95 -0.65 -25.58
C THR A 81 16.52 -0.30 -25.19
N ALA A 82 15.92 -1.14 -24.36
CA ALA A 82 14.65 -0.89 -23.69
C ALA A 82 14.89 -0.15 -22.36
N THR A 83 14.23 0.98 -22.14
CA THR A 83 14.34 1.76 -20.89
C THR A 83 12.96 1.99 -20.28
N LEU A 84 12.80 1.58 -19.03
CA LEU A 84 11.61 1.85 -18.23
C LEU A 84 11.77 3.18 -17.48
N THR A 85 10.68 3.91 -17.28
CA THR A 85 10.68 5.14 -16.45
C THR A 85 10.81 4.85 -14.96
N ASN A 86 10.51 3.62 -14.54
CA ASN A 86 10.59 3.14 -13.16
C ASN A 86 11.25 1.76 -13.14
N ALA A 87 11.98 1.45 -12.07
CA ALA A 87 12.66 0.17 -11.95
C ALA A 87 11.65 -0.99 -11.87
N ALA A 88 11.96 -2.11 -12.52
CA ALA A 88 11.15 -3.31 -12.39
C ALA A 88 11.51 -4.05 -11.10
N GLN A 89 10.50 -4.50 -10.34
CA GLN A 89 10.70 -5.35 -9.16
C GLN A 89 10.87 -6.82 -9.51
N THR A 90 10.37 -7.24 -10.68
CA THR A 90 10.49 -8.59 -11.21
C THR A 90 11.01 -8.53 -12.64
N PRO A 91 11.58 -9.64 -13.16
CA PRO A 91 12.06 -9.67 -14.54
C PRO A 91 10.97 -9.26 -15.53
N VAL A 92 11.30 -8.33 -16.43
CA VAL A 92 10.44 -7.90 -17.54
C VAL A 92 10.97 -8.54 -18.81
N THR A 93 10.07 -9.14 -19.59
CA THR A 93 10.34 -9.59 -20.97
C THR A 93 9.64 -8.62 -21.91
N VAL A 94 10.39 -8.09 -22.88
CA VAL A 94 9.92 -7.17 -23.92
C VAL A 94 9.84 -7.90 -25.24
#